data_AF-A0A7V9CHX0-F1
#
_entry.id   AF-A0A7V9CHX0-F1
#
_cell.length_a   1.000
_cell.length_b   1.000
_cell.length_c   1.000
_cell.angle_alpha   90.00
_cell.angle_beta   90.00
_cell.angle_gamma   90.00
#
_symmetry.space_group_name_H-M   'P 1'
#
loop_
_entity.id
_entity.type
_entity.pdbx_description
1 polymer ?
#
loop_
_entity_poly.entity_id
_entity_poly.type
_entity_poly.pdbx_seq_one_letter_code
_entity_poly.pdbx_strand_id
1 'polypeptide(L)'
;MTLVRQVACVVLLTFCACYPYLPGEYDGLAVTLSLVAQAGALAGLLLVPIGVLWLALEVRHRRYLAIGAACGYLTVAAVVTVVAWVSSGLTFACVMLALSAYGLPRLVPPAQSIDAGLLTPLRLTVVPLATFLLQVLLADPLAEFSRGRAIASSASLIDDIERYRAAYGQYPPSLAGVWPDYSVSVVGIEQFRYARHGDAYNLYFEQPVPLLDAPGTREFVVYNTRGEHLMLSHAAWNLTGAPEQLAGRQGWYAVIDSPHPFWKRFRFD
;
A
#
# COMPACT_ATOMS: atom_id res chain seq x y z
N MET A 1 -24.35 -17.53 -12.49
CA MET A 1 -23.92 -16.11 -12.41
C MET A 1 -23.31 -15.71 -11.06
N THR A 2 -23.49 -16.48 -9.99
CA THR A 2 -23.06 -16.09 -8.63
C THR A 2 -21.57 -16.33 -8.34
N LEU A 3 -20.98 -17.40 -8.88
CA LEU A 3 -19.55 -17.69 -8.78
C LEU A 3 -18.70 -16.65 -9.53
N VAL A 4 -19.08 -16.30 -10.76
CA VAL A 4 -18.41 -15.27 -11.57
C VAL A 4 -18.30 -13.95 -10.82
N ARG A 5 -19.35 -13.55 -10.09
CA ARG A 5 -19.33 -12.34 -9.26
C ARG A 5 -18.36 -12.44 -8.08
N GLN A 6 -18.28 -13.60 -7.41
CA GLN A 6 -17.33 -13.82 -6.31
C GLN A 6 -15.89 -13.72 -6.82
N VAL A 7 -15.59 -14.41 -7.92
CA VAL A 7 -14.26 -14.37 -8.55
C VAL A 7 -13.93 -12.95 -8.98
N ALA A 8 -14.86 -12.24 -9.61
CA ALA A 8 -14.66 -10.85 -10.00
C ALA A 8 -14.39 -9.93 -8.79
N CYS A 9 -15.09 -10.12 -7.66
CA CYS A 9 -14.81 -9.36 -6.43
C CYS A 9 -13.41 -9.66 -5.88
N VAL A 10 -13.01 -10.93 -5.79
CA VAL A 10 -11.67 -11.31 -5.30
C VAL A 10 -10.59 -10.74 -6.21
N VAL A 11 -10.75 -10.87 -7.53
CA VAL A 11 -9.82 -10.31 -8.53
C VAL A 11 -9.73 -8.80 -8.41
N LEU A 12 -10.88 -8.10 -8.31
CA LEU A 12 -10.90 -6.64 -8.19
C LEU A 12 -10.23 -6.16 -6.91
N LEU A 13 -10.55 -6.77 -5.76
CA LEU A 13 -9.96 -6.39 -4.47
C LEU A 13 -8.46 -6.68 -4.43
N THR A 14 -8.04 -7.82 -4.99
CA THR A 14 -6.61 -8.16 -5.11
C THR A 14 -5.92 -7.18 -6.04
N PHE A 15 -6.52 -6.85 -7.19
CA PHE A 15 -5.98 -5.85 -8.10
C PHE A 15 -5.81 -4.49 -7.41
N CYS A 16 -6.82 -4.00 -6.70
CA CYS A 16 -6.72 -2.75 -5.94
C CYS A 16 -5.59 -2.80 -4.90
N ALA A 17 -5.43 -3.92 -4.18
CA ALA A 17 -4.33 -4.10 -3.23
C ALA A 17 -2.95 -4.07 -3.91
N CYS A 18 -2.84 -4.63 -5.11
CA CYS A 18 -1.58 -4.74 -5.86
C CYS A 18 -1.28 -3.50 -6.72
N TYR A 19 -2.28 -2.67 -7.01
CA TYR A 19 -2.20 -1.55 -7.96
C TYR A 19 -1.00 -0.60 -7.78
N PRO A 20 -0.63 -0.12 -6.57
CA PRO A 20 0.51 0.79 -6.42
C PRO A 20 1.87 0.16 -6.75
N TYR A 21 1.96 -1.17 -6.83
CA TYR A 21 3.20 -1.88 -7.16
C TYR A 21 3.33 -2.18 -8.66
N LEU A 22 2.30 -1.85 -9.45
CA LEU A 22 2.27 -2.14 -10.87
C LEU A 22 3.03 -1.09 -11.68
N PRO A 23 3.47 -1.44 -12.91
CA PRO A 23 4.06 -0.48 -13.83
C PRO A 23 3.05 0.59 -14.24
N GLY A 24 3.47 1.85 -14.28
CA GLY A 24 2.63 2.94 -14.77
C GLY A 24 3.09 4.31 -14.29
N GLU A 25 2.37 5.34 -14.73
CA GLU A 25 2.51 6.69 -14.20
C GLU A 25 1.93 6.78 -12.79
N TYR A 26 2.43 7.74 -12.01
CA TYR A 26 1.96 7.95 -10.64
C TYR A 26 0.46 8.25 -10.60
N ASP A 27 -0.25 7.54 -9.73
CA ASP A 27 -1.66 7.77 -9.41
C ASP A 27 -1.81 7.98 -7.91
N GLY A 28 -2.14 9.21 -7.52
CA GLY A 28 -2.30 9.59 -6.11
C GLY A 28 -3.39 8.83 -5.36
N LEU A 29 -4.33 8.18 -6.06
CA LEU A 29 -5.34 7.32 -5.43
C LEU A 29 -4.89 5.87 -5.26
N ALA A 30 -3.81 5.44 -5.92
CA ALA A 30 -3.41 4.04 -5.94
C ALA A 30 -3.06 3.50 -4.57
N VAL A 31 -2.27 4.25 -3.79
CA VAL A 31 -1.88 3.89 -2.42
C VAL A 31 -3.11 3.81 -1.52
N THR A 32 -4.02 4.78 -1.62
CA THR A 32 -5.28 4.81 -0.86
C THR A 32 -6.19 3.64 -1.19
N LEU A 33 -6.40 3.35 -2.48
CA LEU A 33 -7.23 2.23 -2.92
C LEU A 33 -6.67 0.90 -2.44
N SER A 34 -5.35 0.76 -2.50
CA SER A 34 -4.66 -0.42 -1.97
C SER A 34 -4.84 -0.55 -0.46
N LEU A 35 -4.64 0.53 0.30
CA LEU A 35 -4.80 0.53 1.75
C LEU A 35 -6.24 0.16 2.16
N VAL A 36 -7.25 0.72 1.49
CA VAL A 36 -8.67 0.38 1.73
C VAL A 36 -8.95 -1.07 1.40
N ALA A 37 -8.44 -1.59 0.28
CA ALA A 37 -8.63 -3.00 -0.10
C ALA A 37 -7.95 -3.96 0.90
N GLN A 38 -6.76 -3.61 1.40
CA GLN A 38 -6.04 -4.39 2.40
C GLN A 38 -6.74 -4.37 3.76
N ALA A 39 -7.14 -3.20 4.24
CA ALA A 39 -7.89 -3.07 5.49
C ALA A 39 -9.25 -3.79 5.42
N GLY A 40 -9.95 -3.68 4.28
CA GLY A 40 -11.20 -4.38 4.05
C GLY A 40 -11.07 -5.90 4.04
N ALA A 41 -10.00 -6.43 3.43
CA ALA A 41 -9.72 -7.86 3.45
C ALA A 41 -9.39 -8.37 4.86
N LEU A 42 -8.54 -7.65 5.60
CA LEU A 42 -8.18 -7.98 6.98
C LEU A 42 -9.41 -7.94 7.90
N ALA A 43 -10.15 -6.83 7.92
CA ALA A 43 -11.37 -6.71 8.72
C ALA A 43 -12.43 -7.74 8.28
N GLY A 44 -12.48 -8.05 6.99
CA GLY A 44 -13.38 -9.05 6.40
C GLY A 44 -13.21 -10.44 6.98
N LEU A 45 -12.05 -10.77 7.59
CA LEU A 45 -11.85 -12.04 8.28
C LEU A 45 -12.82 -12.25 9.45
N LEU A 46 -13.40 -11.19 10.02
CA LEU A 46 -14.46 -11.28 11.03
C LEU A 46 -15.72 -11.99 10.51
N LEU A 47 -15.95 -11.97 9.20
CA LEU A 47 -17.09 -12.62 8.55
C LEU A 47 -16.87 -14.12 8.31
N VAL A 48 -15.62 -14.57 8.29
CA VAL A 48 -15.25 -15.97 8.04
C VAL A 48 -15.85 -16.93 9.09
N PRO A 49 -15.66 -16.73 10.42
CA PRO A 49 -16.25 -17.64 11.40
C PRO A 49 -17.78 -17.65 11.34
N ILE A 50 -18.41 -16.51 11.02
CA ILE A 50 -19.86 -16.40 10.83
C ILE A 50 -20.32 -17.23 9.63
N GLY A 51 -19.60 -17.13 8.50
CA GLY A 51 -19.85 -17.92 7.31
C GLY A 51 -19.68 -19.42 7.54
N VAL A 52 -18.61 -19.84 8.25
CA VAL A 52 -18.36 -21.24 8.60
C VAL A 52 -19.44 -21.79 9.54
N LEU A 53 -19.79 -21.06 10.60
CA LEU A 53 -20.87 -21.47 11.51
C LEU A 53 -22.21 -21.55 10.79
N TRP A 54 -22.47 -20.67 9.83
CA TRP A 54 -23.69 -20.73 9.03
C TRP A 54 -23.71 -21.95 8.11
N LEU A 55 -22.57 -22.34 7.52
CA LEU A 55 -22.48 -23.60 6.76
C LEU A 55 -22.68 -24.84 7.64
N ALA A 56 -22.21 -24.80 8.89
CA ALA A 56 -22.26 -25.94 9.81
C ALA A 56 -23.61 -26.10 10.53
N LEU A 57 -24.32 -25.01 10.82
CA LEU A 57 -25.54 -25.03 11.61
C LEU A 57 -26.81 -25.18 10.75
N GLU A 58 -27.73 -26.02 11.21
CA GLU A 58 -29.05 -26.21 10.60
C GLU A 58 -29.90 -24.92 10.59
N VAL A 59 -30.94 -24.94 9.74
CA VAL A 59 -31.87 -23.83 9.41
C VAL A 59 -32.38 -23.07 10.64
N ARG A 60 -32.48 -23.72 11.82
CA ARG A 60 -33.03 -23.18 13.07
C ARG A 60 -32.30 -21.95 13.60
N HIS A 61 -31.00 -21.78 13.34
CA HIS A 61 -30.20 -20.65 13.85
C HIS A 61 -29.94 -19.52 12.84
N ARG A 62 -30.54 -19.59 11.63
CA ARG A 62 -30.27 -18.64 10.54
C ARG A 62 -30.51 -17.17 10.89
N ARG A 63 -31.49 -16.87 11.75
CA ARG A 63 -31.77 -15.48 12.16
C ARG A 63 -30.62 -14.85 12.93
N TYR A 64 -30.03 -15.57 13.89
CA TYR A 64 -28.91 -15.06 14.69
C TYR A 64 -27.64 -14.89 13.83
N LEU A 65 -27.39 -15.83 12.91
CA LEU A 65 -26.28 -15.75 11.98
C LEU A 65 -26.43 -14.61 10.96
N ALA A 66 -27.66 -14.32 10.50
CA ALA A 66 -27.94 -13.17 9.65
C ALA A 66 -27.69 -11.84 10.37
N ILE A 67 -28.13 -11.71 11.63
CA ILE A 67 -27.84 -10.54 12.46
C ILE A 67 -26.33 -10.40 12.68
N GLY A 68 -25.65 -11.50 13.03
CA GLY A 68 -24.19 -11.52 13.20
C GLY A 68 -23.46 -11.07 11.93
N ALA A 69 -23.86 -11.58 10.76
CA ALA A 69 -23.29 -11.19 9.48
C ALA A 69 -23.52 -9.70 9.18
N ALA A 70 -24.70 -9.16 9.49
CA ALA A 70 -24.97 -7.72 9.35
C ALA A 70 -24.08 -6.88 10.28
N CYS A 71 -23.95 -7.25 11.54
CA CYS A 71 -23.06 -6.58 12.49
C CYS A 71 -21.61 -6.62 12.01
N GLY A 72 -21.11 -7.81 11.63
CA GLY A 72 -19.76 -7.97 11.10
C GLY A 72 -19.53 -7.13 9.84
N TYR A 73 -20.51 -7.08 8.93
CA TYR A 73 -20.40 -6.27 7.72
C TYR A 73 -20.34 -4.78 8.04
N LEU A 74 -21.17 -4.29 8.97
CA LEU A 74 -21.14 -2.90 9.41
C LEU A 74 -19.80 -2.54 10.06
N THR A 75 -19.21 -3.45 10.83
CA THR A 75 -17.85 -3.26 11.37
C THR A 75 -16.82 -3.13 10.26
N VAL A 76 -16.84 -4.02 9.25
CA VAL A 76 -15.94 -3.95 8.09
C VAL A 76 -16.12 -2.64 7.32
N ALA A 77 -17.37 -2.25 7.07
CA ALA A 77 -17.70 -0.99 6.40
C ALA A 77 -17.20 0.23 7.18
N ALA A 78 -17.31 0.21 8.51
CA ALA A 78 -16.82 1.28 9.37
C ALA A 78 -15.29 1.40 9.30
N VAL A 79 -14.56 0.27 9.38
CA VAL A 79 -13.09 0.23 9.24
C VAL A 79 -12.67 0.79 7.87
N VAL A 80 -13.27 0.32 6.79
CA VAL A 80 -12.99 0.79 5.43
C VAL A 80 -13.24 2.29 5.27
N THR A 81 -14.34 2.79 5.83
CA THR A 81 -14.69 4.22 5.78
C THR A 81 -13.70 5.08 6.58
N VAL A 82 -13.30 4.63 7.77
CA VAL A 82 -12.30 5.34 8.59
C VAL A 82 -10.95 5.38 7.89
N VAL A 83 -10.49 4.25 7.33
CA VAL A 83 -9.24 4.20 6.57
C VAL A 83 -9.29 5.15 5.38
N ALA A 84 -10.37 5.12 4.60
CA ALA A 84 -10.58 6.03 3.47
C ALA A 84 -10.55 7.51 3.90
N TRP A 85 -11.13 7.84 5.06
CA TRP A 85 -11.13 9.20 5.59
C TRP A 85 -9.71 9.65 5.96
N VAL A 86 -8.98 8.83 6.72
CA VAL A 86 -7.63 9.17 7.19
C VAL A 86 -6.65 9.30 6.01
N SER A 87 -6.77 8.47 4.98
CA SER A 87 -5.81 8.43 3.87
C SER A 87 -6.10 9.43 2.74
N SER A 88 -7.36 9.81 2.50
CA SER A 88 -7.72 10.69 1.36
C SER A 88 -8.83 11.70 1.65
N GLY A 89 -9.24 11.84 2.90
CA GLY A 89 -10.20 12.84 3.32
C GLY A 89 -11.66 12.42 3.22
N LEU A 90 -12.54 13.35 3.61
CA LEU A 90 -13.96 13.08 3.87
C LEU A 90 -14.74 12.65 2.62
N THR A 91 -14.44 13.24 1.45
CA THR A 91 -15.16 12.94 0.20
C THR A 91 -15.03 11.46 -0.18
N PHE A 92 -13.82 10.91 -0.07
CA PHE A 92 -13.58 9.50 -0.39
C PHE A 92 -14.23 8.56 0.63
N ALA A 93 -14.23 8.94 1.90
CA ALA A 93 -14.95 8.23 2.95
C ALA A 93 -16.46 8.16 2.69
N CYS A 94 -17.08 9.28 2.28
CA CYS A 94 -18.50 9.31 1.91
C CYS A 94 -18.82 8.37 0.74
N VAL A 95 -17.95 8.30 -0.28
CA VAL A 95 -18.09 7.35 -1.39
C VAL A 95 -18.02 5.91 -0.90
N MET A 96 -17.05 5.58 -0.05
CA MET A 96 -16.91 4.23 0.52
C MET A 96 -18.09 3.84 1.41
N LEU A 97 -18.61 4.78 2.19
CA LEU A 97 -19.80 4.58 3.00
C LEU A 97 -21.04 4.34 2.13
N ALA A 98 -21.22 5.12 1.06
CA ALA A 98 -22.32 4.94 0.12
C ALA A 98 -22.25 3.58 -0.60
N LEU A 99 -21.06 3.17 -1.05
CA LEU A 99 -20.83 1.85 -1.65
C LEU A 99 -21.12 0.73 -0.65
N SER A 100 -20.74 0.89 0.62
CA SER A 100 -21.00 -0.08 1.68
C SER A 100 -22.50 -0.17 2.01
N ALA A 101 -23.19 0.97 2.15
CA ALA A 101 -24.64 1.01 2.36
C ALA A 101 -25.40 0.33 1.20
N TYR A 102 -24.92 0.53 -0.03
CA TYR A 102 -25.46 -0.12 -1.22
C TYR A 102 -25.19 -1.64 -1.27
N GLY A 103 -24.05 -2.09 -0.73
CA GLY A 103 -23.67 -3.50 -0.65
C GLY A 103 -24.43 -4.30 0.42
N LEU A 104 -24.81 -3.67 1.53
CA LEU A 104 -25.47 -4.30 2.68
C LEU A 104 -26.67 -5.20 2.31
N PRO A 105 -27.72 -4.72 1.61
CA PRO A 105 -28.90 -5.55 1.31
C PRO A 105 -28.60 -6.72 0.36
N ARG A 106 -27.46 -6.71 -0.34
CA ARG A 106 -27.05 -7.77 -1.27
C ARG A 106 -26.25 -8.88 -0.61
N LEU A 107 -25.61 -8.58 0.51
CA LEU A 107 -24.77 -9.51 1.25
C LEU A 107 -25.52 -10.18 2.39
N VAL A 108 -26.42 -9.45 3.05
CA VAL A 108 -27.26 -9.98 4.11
C VAL A 108 -28.71 -10.04 3.60
N PRO A 109 -29.17 -11.20 3.08
CA PRO A 109 -30.57 -11.33 2.72
C PRO A 109 -31.44 -11.10 3.96
N PRO A 110 -32.65 -10.54 3.79
CA PRO A 110 -33.55 -10.32 4.91
C PRO A 110 -33.77 -11.62 5.67
N ALA A 111 -33.80 -11.57 7.00
CA ALA A 111 -33.87 -12.75 7.88
C ALA A 111 -35.11 -13.65 7.67
N GLN A 112 -36.06 -13.20 6.84
CA GLN A 112 -37.28 -13.89 6.44
C GLN A 112 -37.13 -14.68 5.12
N SER A 113 -36.02 -14.50 4.40
CA SER A 113 -35.69 -15.25 3.18
C SER A 113 -35.28 -16.67 3.52
N ILE A 114 -36.21 -17.62 3.34
CA ILE A 114 -35.98 -19.06 3.50
C ILE A 114 -34.99 -19.56 2.43
N ASP A 115 -34.91 -18.86 1.30
CA ASP A 115 -34.05 -19.14 0.14
C ASP A 115 -32.63 -18.56 0.22
N ALA A 116 -32.20 -18.08 1.39
CA ALA A 116 -30.79 -17.81 1.65
C ALA A 116 -30.01 -19.14 1.64
N GLY A 117 -29.83 -19.70 0.45
CA GLY A 117 -29.14 -20.97 0.21
C GLY A 117 -27.66 -20.89 0.57
N LEU A 118 -26.94 -21.98 0.28
CA LEU A 118 -25.52 -22.17 0.59
C LEU A 118 -24.57 -21.07 0.07
N LEU A 119 -25.04 -20.22 -0.84
CA LEU A 119 -24.24 -19.19 -1.50
C LEU A 119 -23.85 -18.02 -0.57
N THR A 120 -24.74 -17.57 0.30
CA THR A 120 -24.45 -16.44 1.21
C THR A 120 -23.31 -16.77 2.18
N PRO A 121 -23.37 -17.86 2.96
CA PRO A 121 -22.30 -18.16 3.90
C PRO A 121 -21.00 -18.55 3.19
N LEU A 122 -21.07 -19.14 1.99
CA LEU A 122 -19.90 -19.36 1.14
C LEU A 122 -19.24 -18.02 0.73
N ARG A 123 -20.00 -16.97 0.38
CA ARG A 123 -19.44 -15.63 0.08
C ARG A 123 -18.74 -15.01 1.29
N LEU A 124 -19.40 -15.05 2.45
CA LEU A 124 -18.86 -14.51 3.70
C LEU A 124 -17.56 -15.20 4.13
N THR A 125 -17.35 -16.44 3.69
CA THR A 125 -16.15 -17.23 3.98
C THR A 125 -15.08 -17.02 2.91
N VAL A 126 -15.41 -17.33 1.64
CA VAL A 126 -14.42 -17.47 0.57
C VAL A 126 -13.85 -16.12 0.12
N VAL A 127 -14.66 -15.08 -0.01
CA VAL A 127 -14.20 -13.79 -0.54
C VAL A 127 -13.17 -13.12 0.37
N PRO A 128 -13.44 -12.88 1.67
CA PRO A 128 -12.44 -12.26 2.55
C PRO A 128 -11.21 -13.15 2.74
N LEU A 129 -11.40 -14.47 2.89
CA LEU A 129 -10.29 -15.40 3.07
C LEU A 129 -9.38 -15.43 1.84
N ALA A 130 -9.93 -15.59 0.63
CA ALA A 130 -9.13 -15.63 -0.59
C ALA A 130 -8.41 -14.31 -0.85
N THR A 131 -9.10 -13.17 -0.65
CA THR A 131 -8.49 -11.84 -0.84
C THR A 131 -7.35 -11.63 0.16
N PHE A 132 -7.55 -11.97 1.43
CA PHE A 132 -6.52 -11.86 2.46
C PHE A 132 -5.30 -12.74 2.15
N LEU A 133 -5.53 -14.01 1.78
CA LEU A 133 -4.45 -14.93 1.41
C LEU A 133 -3.66 -14.42 0.20
N LEU A 134 -4.35 -13.94 -0.84
CA LEU A 134 -3.67 -13.37 -2.01
C LEU A 134 -2.86 -12.13 -1.66
N GLN A 135 -3.36 -11.26 -0.76
CA GLN A 135 -2.58 -10.11 -0.29
C GLN A 135 -1.31 -10.53 0.43
N VAL A 136 -1.39 -11.49 1.35
CA VAL A 136 -0.21 -12.00 2.08
C VAL A 136 0.79 -12.64 1.11
N LEU A 137 0.32 -13.46 0.17
CA LEU A 137 1.19 -14.18 -0.77
C LEU A 137 1.85 -13.26 -1.81
N LEU A 138 1.21 -12.15 -2.17
CA LEU A 138 1.69 -11.24 -3.21
C LEU A 138 2.42 -10.00 -2.66
N ALA A 139 2.31 -9.70 -1.36
CA ALA A 139 2.87 -8.50 -0.74
C ALA A 139 4.38 -8.33 -1.03
N ASP A 140 5.20 -9.28 -0.58
CA ASP A 140 6.66 -9.17 -0.73
C ASP A 140 7.13 -9.25 -2.19
N PRO A 141 6.65 -10.19 -3.03
CA PRO A 141 7.05 -10.25 -4.42
C PRO A 141 6.73 -8.97 -5.20
N LEU A 142 5.56 -8.35 -4.94
CA LEU A 142 5.18 -7.12 -5.62
C LEU A 142 5.93 -5.90 -5.10
N ALA A 143 6.18 -5.81 -3.79
CA ALA A 143 7.01 -4.75 -3.22
C ALA A 143 8.44 -4.82 -3.80
N GLU A 144 9.02 -6.02 -3.91
CA GLU A 144 10.34 -6.21 -4.50
C GLU A 144 10.37 -5.91 -6.00
N PHE A 145 9.35 -6.37 -6.74
CA PHE A 145 9.21 -6.03 -8.16
C PHE A 145 9.12 -4.51 -8.39
N SER A 146 8.30 -3.82 -7.59
CA SER A 146 8.14 -2.37 -7.59
C SER A 146 9.48 -1.66 -7.34
N ARG A 147 10.20 -2.06 -6.28
CA ARG A 147 11.52 -1.50 -5.94
C ARG A 147 12.53 -1.71 -7.06
N GLY A 148 12.67 -2.95 -7.54
CA GLY A 148 13.62 -3.29 -8.61
C GLY A 148 13.32 -2.52 -9.89
N ARG A 149 12.05 -2.32 -10.22
CA ARG A 149 11.63 -1.51 -11.38
C ARG A 149 11.99 -0.03 -11.19
N ALA A 150 11.67 0.56 -10.05
CA ALA A 150 12.01 1.96 -9.75
C ALA A 150 13.54 2.19 -9.78
N ILE A 151 14.31 1.26 -9.22
CA ILE A 151 15.79 1.29 -9.29
C ILE A 151 16.25 1.24 -10.76
N ALA A 152 15.72 0.32 -11.57
CA ALA A 152 16.09 0.22 -12.99
C ALA A 152 15.72 1.49 -13.78
N SER A 153 14.54 2.07 -13.54
CA SER A 153 14.10 3.32 -14.18
C SER A 153 14.97 4.52 -13.82
N SER A 154 15.65 4.50 -12.67
CA SER A 154 16.53 5.59 -12.24
C SER A 154 17.88 5.66 -12.98
N ALA A 155 18.23 4.63 -13.76
CA ALA A 155 19.55 4.51 -14.38
C ALA A 155 19.90 5.71 -15.28
N SER A 156 18.97 6.16 -16.13
CA SER A 156 19.20 7.32 -17.01
C SER A 156 19.44 8.61 -16.22
N LEU A 157 18.69 8.81 -15.13
CA LEU A 157 18.85 9.94 -14.24
C LEU A 157 20.23 9.93 -13.56
N ILE A 158 20.66 8.78 -13.04
CA ILE A 158 21.99 8.60 -12.44
C ILE A 158 23.07 8.91 -13.48
N ASP A 159 22.96 8.36 -14.69
CA ASP A 159 23.92 8.58 -15.77
C ASP A 159 24.06 10.07 -16.16
N ASP A 160 22.95 10.80 -16.23
CA ASP A 160 22.95 12.21 -16.57
C ASP A 160 23.54 13.07 -15.44
N ILE A 161 23.28 12.73 -14.17
CA ILE A 161 23.91 13.36 -13.01
C ILE A 161 25.43 13.15 -13.02
N GLU A 162 25.89 11.93 -13.30
CA GLU A 162 27.32 11.62 -13.36
C GLU A 162 28.00 12.29 -14.56
N ARG A 163 27.33 12.34 -15.71
CA ARG A 163 27.83 13.07 -16.89
C ARG A 163 27.95 14.57 -16.60
N TYR A 164 26.99 15.15 -15.89
CA TYR A 164 27.07 16.54 -15.43
C TYR A 164 28.29 16.75 -14.53
N ARG A 165 28.51 15.88 -13.54
CA ARG A 165 29.69 15.96 -12.68
C ARG A 165 31.00 15.85 -13.45
N ALA A 166 31.09 14.93 -14.40
CA ALA A 166 32.27 14.77 -15.23
C ALA A 166 32.59 16.02 -16.06
N ALA A 167 31.56 16.72 -16.55
CA ALA A 167 31.72 17.94 -17.35
C ALA A 167 32.05 19.18 -16.52
N TYR A 168 31.45 19.33 -15.33
CA TYR A 168 31.51 20.56 -14.53
C TYR A 168 32.32 20.43 -13.23
N GLY A 169 32.85 19.26 -12.93
CA GLY A 169 33.65 18.97 -11.74
C GLY A 169 32.85 18.89 -10.43
N GLN A 170 31.52 19.09 -10.47
CA GLN A 170 30.64 19.06 -9.29
C GLN A 170 29.26 18.51 -9.63
N TYR A 171 28.57 17.95 -8.64
CA TYR A 171 27.18 17.53 -8.79
C TYR A 171 26.21 18.72 -8.93
N PRO A 172 25.08 18.56 -9.64
CA PRO A 172 24.06 19.59 -9.76
C PRO A 172 23.63 20.11 -8.38
N PRO A 173 23.41 21.44 -8.22
CA PRO A 173 22.94 21.98 -6.94
C PRO A 173 21.50 21.54 -6.62
N SER A 174 20.68 21.31 -7.65
CA SER A 174 19.29 20.86 -7.54
C SER A 174 18.86 20.18 -8.84
N LEU A 175 17.86 19.31 -8.75
CA LEU A 175 17.13 18.71 -9.88
C LEU A 175 15.65 19.11 -9.87
N ALA A 176 15.28 20.11 -9.07
CA ALA A 176 13.90 20.58 -8.99
C ALA A 176 13.49 21.23 -10.32
N GLY A 177 12.51 20.63 -10.98
CA GLY A 177 11.84 21.16 -12.16
C GLY A 177 10.32 21.13 -11.96
N VAL A 178 9.61 21.99 -12.69
CA VAL A 178 8.13 21.99 -12.71
C VAL A 178 7.60 20.76 -13.42
N TRP A 179 8.30 20.30 -14.45
CA TRP A 179 7.93 19.15 -15.26
C TRP A 179 8.86 17.97 -14.96
N PRO A 180 8.32 16.77 -14.72
CA PRO A 180 9.15 15.59 -14.51
C PRO A 180 9.70 15.10 -15.85
N ASP A 181 11.02 15.23 -16.03
CA ASP A 181 11.73 14.68 -17.20
C ASP A 181 12.07 13.19 -17.02
N TYR A 182 12.05 12.70 -15.78
CA TYR A 182 12.37 11.31 -15.42
C TYR A 182 11.19 10.67 -14.69
N SER A 183 10.65 9.59 -15.26
CA SER A 183 9.54 8.82 -14.66
C SER A 183 10.07 7.64 -13.86
N VAL A 184 9.47 7.40 -12.68
CA VAL A 184 9.75 6.19 -11.87
C VAL A 184 9.18 4.94 -12.53
N SER A 185 8.14 5.10 -13.37
CA SER A 185 7.42 4.00 -14.04
C SER A 185 6.80 2.97 -13.08
N VAL A 186 6.37 3.42 -11.89
CA VAL A 186 5.66 2.65 -10.88
C VAL A 186 4.51 3.48 -10.33
N VAL A 187 3.30 2.93 -10.36
CA VAL A 187 2.05 3.67 -10.06
C VAL A 187 2.04 4.31 -8.66
N GLY A 188 2.56 3.61 -7.66
CA GLY A 188 2.54 4.06 -6.27
C GLY A 188 3.71 4.95 -5.86
N ILE A 189 4.64 5.25 -6.77
CA ILE A 189 5.83 6.04 -6.46
C ILE A 189 5.79 7.35 -7.23
N GLU A 190 5.66 8.45 -6.49
CA GLU A 190 5.45 9.79 -7.06
C GLU A 190 6.60 10.26 -7.95
N GLN A 191 7.82 10.25 -7.42
CA GLN A 191 8.98 10.86 -8.07
C GLN A 191 10.28 10.41 -7.42
N PHE A 192 11.38 10.56 -8.16
CA PHE A 192 12.71 10.55 -7.58
C PHE A 192 13.00 11.88 -6.88
N ARG A 193 13.67 11.79 -5.73
CA ARG A 193 14.10 12.95 -4.95
C ARG A 193 15.62 12.95 -4.85
N TYR A 194 16.20 14.14 -5.02
CA TYR A 194 17.64 14.35 -5.05
C TYR A 194 18.09 15.23 -3.90
N ALA A 195 19.17 14.83 -3.25
CA ALA A 195 19.85 15.64 -2.24
C ALA A 195 21.37 15.53 -2.41
N ARG A 196 22.02 16.64 -2.76
CA ARG A 196 23.48 16.72 -2.84
C ARG A 196 24.10 16.63 -1.43
N HIS A 197 25.20 15.89 -1.30
CA HIS A 197 25.96 15.78 -0.06
C HIS A 197 27.47 15.83 -0.35
N GLY A 198 28.03 17.04 -0.34
CA GLY A 198 29.45 17.27 -0.68
C GLY A 198 29.80 16.77 -2.09
N ASP A 199 30.66 15.76 -2.14
CA ASP A 199 31.12 15.04 -3.34
C ASP A 199 30.37 13.72 -3.60
N ALA A 200 29.18 13.59 -3.02
CA ALA A 200 28.22 12.51 -3.24
C ALA A 200 26.80 13.10 -3.36
N TYR A 201 25.81 12.25 -3.61
CA TYR A 201 24.39 12.60 -3.52
C TYR A 201 23.56 11.40 -3.09
N ASN A 202 22.38 11.69 -2.55
CA ASN A 202 21.33 10.72 -2.38
C ASN A 202 20.29 10.90 -3.48
N LEU A 203 19.96 9.80 -4.16
CA LEU A 203 18.77 9.70 -4.99
C LEU A 203 17.81 8.72 -4.31
N TYR A 204 16.57 9.11 -4.08
CA TYR A 204 15.66 8.27 -3.32
C TYR A 204 14.22 8.41 -3.74
N PHE A 205 13.41 7.44 -3.33
CA PHE A 205 11.97 7.45 -3.50
C PHE A 205 11.28 6.78 -2.33
N GLU A 206 10.01 7.11 -2.11
CA GLU A 206 9.17 6.47 -1.10
C GLU A 206 8.47 5.26 -1.72
N GLN A 207 8.65 4.09 -1.13
CA GLN A 207 8.06 2.83 -1.55
C GLN A 207 6.79 2.57 -0.72
N PRO A 208 5.62 2.36 -1.35
CA PRO A 208 4.44 1.88 -0.65
C PRO A 208 4.75 0.59 0.11
N VAL A 209 4.35 0.53 1.38
CA VAL A 209 4.52 -0.63 2.25
C VAL A 209 3.18 -1.36 2.37
N PRO A 210 3.13 -2.69 2.16
CA PRO A 210 1.92 -3.47 2.41
C PRO A 210 1.47 -3.33 3.88
N LEU A 211 0.17 -3.16 4.10
CA LEU A 211 -0.42 -2.96 5.43
C LEU A 211 -0.05 -4.07 6.41
N LEU A 212 0.06 -5.31 5.91
CA LEU A 212 0.34 -6.50 6.71
C LEU A 212 1.84 -6.75 6.96
N ASP A 213 2.75 -6.05 6.26
CA ASP A 213 4.20 -6.19 6.48
C ASP A 213 4.65 -5.32 7.66
N ALA A 214 4.50 -4.00 7.54
CA ALA A 214 4.88 -3.06 8.57
C ALA A 214 3.86 -1.89 8.66
N PRO A 215 2.77 -2.05 9.42
CA PRO A 215 1.70 -1.05 9.47
C PRO A 215 2.21 0.29 10.00
N GLY A 216 1.83 1.38 9.32
CA GLY A 216 2.28 2.74 9.66
C GLY A 216 3.70 3.07 9.22
N THR A 217 4.47 2.08 8.74
CA THR A 217 5.85 2.31 8.32
C THR A 217 5.93 3.03 6.99
N ARG A 218 6.87 3.98 6.91
CA ARG A 218 7.30 4.58 5.64
C ARG A 218 8.64 3.98 5.24
N GLU A 219 8.72 3.48 4.00
CA GLU A 219 9.96 2.92 3.47
C GLU A 219 10.54 3.86 2.40
N PHE A 220 11.81 4.25 2.59
CA PHE A 220 12.56 5.01 1.60
C PHE A 220 13.67 4.13 1.02
N VAL A 221 13.73 4.08 -0.31
CA VAL A 221 14.79 3.38 -1.04
C VAL A 221 15.78 4.42 -1.53
N VAL A 222 17.03 4.31 -1.09
CA VAL A 222 18.04 5.36 -1.22
C VAL A 222 19.25 4.80 -1.92
N TYR A 223 19.69 5.49 -2.96
CA TYR A 223 20.96 5.34 -3.63
C TYR A 223 21.96 6.36 -3.12
N ASN A 224 23.21 5.95 -2.87
CA ASN A 224 24.32 6.88 -2.61
C ASN A 224 25.60 6.39 -3.30
N THR A 225 26.23 7.26 -4.10
CA THR A 225 27.41 6.91 -4.93
C THR A 225 28.63 6.42 -4.14
N ARG A 226 28.73 6.73 -2.85
CA ARG A 226 29.82 6.29 -1.96
C ARG A 226 29.37 5.25 -0.93
N GLY A 227 28.10 4.87 -0.91
CA GLY A 227 27.50 4.07 0.15
C GLY A 227 27.31 4.82 1.47
N GLU A 228 27.59 6.12 1.51
CA GLU A 228 27.46 7.03 2.66
C GLU A 228 26.01 7.52 2.80
N HIS A 229 25.08 6.58 2.95
CA HIS A 229 23.66 6.88 2.97
C HIS A 229 23.27 7.70 4.21
N LEU A 230 22.65 8.85 3.98
CA LEU A 230 22.10 9.71 5.03
C LEU A 230 20.64 10.04 4.73
N MET A 231 19.72 9.39 5.45
CA MET A 231 18.30 9.73 5.41
C MET A 231 17.87 10.16 6.82
N LEU A 232 17.44 11.42 6.93
CA LEU A 232 16.96 11.99 8.20
C LEU A 232 15.43 11.99 8.21
N SER A 233 14.82 11.71 9.36
CA SER A 233 13.35 11.79 9.51
C SER A 233 12.83 13.22 9.49
N HIS A 234 13.62 14.20 9.98
CA HIS A 234 13.21 15.60 10.06
C HIS A 234 14.20 16.56 9.39
N ALA A 235 13.68 17.41 8.51
CA ALA A 235 14.45 18.47 7.87
C ALA A 235 15.06 19.46 8.88
N ALA A 236 14.41 19.69 10.03
CA ALA A 236 14.90 20.60 11.07
C ALA A 236 16.26 20.16 11.65
N TRP A 237 16.60 18.87 11.59
CA TRP A 237 17.89 18.37 12.06
C TRP A 237 19.05 18.85 11.19
N ASN A 238 18.83 19.02 9.88
CA ASN A 238 19.82 19.63 8.99
C ASN A 238 20.14 21.08 9.37
N LEU A 239 19.22 21.78 10.02
CA LEU A 239 19.36 23.20 10.37
C LEU A 239 19.92 23.43 11.78
N THR A 240 19.84 22.41 12.65
CA THR A 240 20.12 22.54 14.08
C THR A 240 21.29 21.69 14.56
N GLY A 241 21.72 20.70 13.79
CA GLY A 241 22.87 19.85 14.10
C GLY A 241 24.13 20.27 13.33
N ALA A 242 25.29 20.11 13.96
CA ALA A 242 26.55 20.10 13.22
C ALA A 242 26.58 18.90 12.26
N PRO A 243 27.21 19.00 11.07
CA PRO A 243 27.24 17.91 10.09
C PRO A 243 27.73 16.57 10.65
N GLU A 244 28.74 16.59 11.54
CA GLU A 244 29.28 15.34 12.13
C GLU A 244 28.28 14.64 13.05
N GLN A 245 27.26 15.36 13.55
CA GLN A 245 26.24 14.82 14.46
C GLN A 245 25.02 14.25 13.73
N LEU A 246 24.84 14.55 12.44
CA LEU A 246 23.67 14.12 11.67
C LEU A 246 23.59 12.60 11.53
N ALA A 247 24.75 11.95 11.43
CA ALA A 247 24.83 10.49 11.37
C ALA A 247 24.28 9.81 12.64
N GLY A 248 24.21 10.49 13.79
CA GLY A 248 23.59 9.97 15.01
C GLY A 248 22.09 10.28 15.15
N ARG A 249 21.52 11.10 14.26
CA ARG A 249 20.12 11.54 14.29
C ARG A 249 19.32 10.86 13.19
N GLN A 250 19.27 9.53 13.28
CA GLN A 250 18.90 8.67 12.17
C GLN A 250 17.39 8.59 11.94
N GLY A 251 16.57 8.59 13.00
CA GLY A 251 15.10 8.63 12.91
C GLY A 251 14.43 7.41 12.27
N TRP A 252 15.17 6.55 11.56
CA TRP A 252 14.73 5.24 11.09
C TRP A 252 14.96 4.17 12.16
N TYR A 253 14.14 3.13 12.15
CA TYR A 253 14.26 1.99 13.06
C TYR A 253 14.91 0.76 12.40
N ALA A 254 14.99 0.73 11.06
CA ALA A 254 15.66 -0.35 10.34
C ALA A 254 16.34 0.15 9.04
N VAL A 255 17.51 -0.43 8.75
CA VAL A 255 18.22 -0.31 7.47
C VAL A 255 18.42 -1.71 6.90
N ILE A 256 18.07 -1.87 5.64
CA ILE A 256 18.16 -3.15 4.95
C ILE A 256 18.95 -2.95 3.66
N ASP A 257 20.02 -3.72 3.49
CA ASP A 257 20.81 -3.68 2.26
C ASP A 257 19.97 -4.18 1.07
N SER A 258 20.14 -3.52 -0.07
CA SER A 258 19.56 -3.94 -1.34
C SER A 258 20.48 -4.95 -2.03
N PRO A 259 19.96 -5.91 -2.81
CA PRO A 259 20.78 -6.69 -3.73
C PRO A 259 21.43 -5.82 -4.82
N HIS A 260 20.91 -4.61 -5.05
CA HIS A 260 21.50 -3.63 -5.97
C HIS A 260 22.61 -2.84 -5.26
N PRO A 261 23.85 -2.80 -5.81
CA PRO A 261 24.95 -2.04 -5.22
C PRO A 261 24.58 -0.58 -4.99
N PHE A 262 25.05 -0.01 -3.87
CA PHE A 262 24.82 1.38 -3.49
C PHE A 262 23.36 1.76 -3.19
N TRP A 263 22.44 0.78 -3.14
CA TRP A 263 21.07 0.99 -2.70
C TRP A 263 20.84 0.41 -1.32
N LYS A 264 20.08 1.13 -0.49
CA LYS A 264 19.61 0.65 0.82
C LYS A 264 18.16 1.06 1.05
N ARG A 265 17.46 0.32 1.90
CA ARG A 265 16.10 0.61 2.37
C ARG A 265 16.15 1.13 3.79
N PHE A 266 15.41 2.20 4.05
CA PHE A 266 15.27 2.84 5.36
C PHE A 266 13.80 2.82 5.77
N ARG A 267 13.50 2.29 6.95
CA ARG A 267 12.13 2.23 7.48
C ARG A 267 11.96 3.17 8.68
N PHE A 268 10.90 3.97 8.62
CA PHE A 268 10.51 4.97 9.63
C PHE A 268 9.13 4.63 10.20
N ASP A 269 8.90 4.99 11.46
CA ASP A 269 7.63 4.87 12.17
C ASP A 269 6.71 6.11 12.02
#